data_AF-A0A412EUB7-F1
#
_entry.id   AF-A0A412EUB7-F1
#
_cell.length_a   1.000
_cell.length_b   1.000
_cell.length_c   1.000
_cell.angle_alpha   90.00
_cell.angle_beta   90.00
_cell.angle_gamma   90.00
#
_symmetry.space_group_name_H-M   'P 1'
#
loop_
_entity.id
_entity.type
_entity.pdbx_description
1 polymer ?
#
loop_
_entity_poly.entity_id
_entity_poly.type
_entity_poly.pdbx_seq_one_letter_code
_entity_poly.pdbx_strand_id
1 'polypeptide(L)'
;MPNFTEPNYNIKKITIRDAHIRFRNFGGGRYGREITLRIDDPDIAQEMANDGWPVRTIIPDDPNYDPIYQMRVAISYRDREGHLFDENDTRLPHIYMCTRKRQHELNEDTIARLDRAELDKVDLTVRARWWENEDGWHIKAFLSRLYATICEDDLDAEYAEQEYPEE
;
A
#
# COMPACT_ATOMS: atom_id res chain seq x y z
N MET A 1 24.61 24.65 5.84
CA MET A 1 24.20 23.65 4.83
C MET A 1 24.50 22.30 5.46
N PRO A 2 23.51 21.49 5.85
CA PRO A 2 23.80 20.17 6.41
C PRO A 2 24.44 19.31 5.29
N ASN A 3 25.67 18.88 5.54
CA ASN A 3 26.35 17.87 4.76
C ASN A 3 25.50 16.60 4.80
N PHE A 4 24.84 16.28 3.69
CA PHE A 4 24.17 15.00 3.46
C PHE A 4 25.23 13.92 3.18
N THR A 5 26.01 13.61 4.21
CA THR A 5 26.95 12.48 4.18
C THR A 5 26.22 11.28 4.79
N GLU A 6 26.15 10.22 3.98
CA GLU A 6 25.58 8.89 4.25
C GLU A 6 24.05 8.78 4.21
N PRO A 7 23.47 7.90 3.36
CA PRO A 7 22.06 7.53 3.47
C PRO A 7 21.93 6.80 4.79
N ASN A 8 21.45 7.50 5.81
CA ASN A 8 21.08 6.86 7.06
C ASN A 8 20.02 5.81 6.68
N TYR A 9 20.39 4.52 6.70
CA TYR A 9 19.58 3.36 6.30
C TYR A 9 18.37 3.14 7.23
N ASN A 10 17.95 4.17 7.96
CA ASN A 10 16.73 4.18 8.73
C ASN A 10 15.56 4.25 7.76
N ILE A 11 15.21 3.07 7.21
CA ILE A 11 13.99 2.81 6.48
C ILE A 11 12.84 3.14 7.44
N LYS A 12 12.32 4.37 7.37
CA LYS A 12 11.15 4.75 8.17
C LYS A 12 9.99 3.86 7.73
N LYS A 13 9.41 3.15 8.69
CA LYS A 13 8.20 2.36 8.50
C LYS A 13 7.06 3.09 9.19
N ILE A 14 5.96 3.27 8.49
CA ILE A 14 4.73 3.81 9.05
C ILE A 14 3.62 2.80 8.82
N THR A 15 2.87 2.55 9.88
CA THR A 15 1.69 1.70 9.83
C THR A 15 0.47 2.62 9.80
N ILE A 16 -0.28 2.53 8.71
CA ILE A 16 -1.53 3.25 8.50
C ILE A 16 -2.64 2.24 8.76
N ARG A 17 -3.48 2.56 9.72
CA ARG A 17 -4.66 1.76 10.03
C ARG A 17 -5.88 2.41 9.40
N ASP A 18 -6.82 1.60 8.93
CA ASP A 18 -8.06 2.10 8.31
C ASP A 18 -7.80 3.06 7.14
N ALA A 19 -6.86 2.69 6.26
CA ALA A 19 -6.41 3.53 5.17
C ALA A 19 -7.49 3.65 4.09
N HIS A 20 -7.89 4.88 3.78
CA HIS A 20 -8.83 5.16 2.68
C HIS A 20 -8.12 5.00 1.33
N ILE A 21 -8.40 3.92 0.60
CA ILE A 21 -7.84 3.72 -0.74
C ILE A 21 -8.66 4.51 -1.78
N ARG A 22 -8.03 5.48 -2.43
CA ARG A 22 -8.63 6.28 -3.52
C ARG A 22 -8.47 5.59 -4.88
N PHE A 23 -7.36 4.91 -5.05
CA PHE A 23 -7.03 4.15 -6.26
C PHE A 23 -6.23 2.92 -5.85
N ARG A 24 -6.64 1.76 -6.35
CA ARG A 24 -5.92 0.49 -6.19
C ARG A 24 -5.60 -0.05 -7.57
N ASN A 25 -4.35 -0.49 -7.74
CA ASN A 25 -3.93 -1.25 -8.89
C ASN A 25 -3.01 -2.37 -8.41
N PHE A 26 -3.64 -3.42 -7.87
CA PHE A 26 -2.93 -4.59 -7.35
C PHE A 26 -2.54 -5.56 -8.46
N GLY A 27 -3.38 -5.72 -9.49
CA GLY A 27 -3.13 -6.65 -10.58
C GLY A 27 -1.89 -6.31 -11.40
N GLY A 28 -1.45 -5.06 -11.34
CA GLY A 28 -0.33 -4.58 -12.15
C GLY A 28 -0.72 -4.48 -13.62
N GLY A 29 0.26 -4.16 -14.45
CA GLY A 29 0.05 -3.90 -15.88
C GLY A 29 1.09 -2.91 -16.39
N ARG A 30 0.71 -2.06 -17.35
CA ARG A 30 1.61 -1.07 -17.98
C ARG A 30 2.27 -0.10 -16.99
N TYR A 31 1.61 0.18 -15.87
CA TYR A 31 2.04 1.17 -14.87
C TYR A 31 2.65 0.54 -13.61
N GLY A 32 2.78 -0.80 -13.55
CA GLY A 32 3.20 -1.51 -12.34
C GLY A 32 2.10 -1.61 -11.29
N ARG A 33 2.44 -2.15 -10.12
CA ARG A 33 1.51 -2.31 -8.99
C ARG A 33 1.65 -1.13 -8.04
N GLU A 34 0.59 -0.35 -7.87
CA GLU A 34 0.58 0.82 -6.99
C GLU A 34 -0.78 1.01 -6.32
N ILE A 35 -0.76 1.54 -5.11
CA ILE A 35 -1.96 1.97 -4.39
C ILE A 35 -1.83 3.45 -4.05
N THR A 36 -2.93 4.19 -4.17
CA THR A 36 -3.03 5.58 -3.75
C THR A 36 -3.93 5.65 -2.55
N LEU A 37 -3.34 6.04 -1.43
CA LEU A 37 -4.04 6.28 -0.17
C LEU A 37 -4.44 7.74 -0.12
N ARG A 38 -5.67 8.00 0.29
CA ARG A 38 -6.16 9.33 0.64
C ARG A 38 -5.95 9.52 2.13
N ILE A 39 -5.38 10.66 2.49
CA ILE A 39 -5.25 11.11 3.87
C ILE A 39 -6.30 12.21 4.03
N ASP A 40 -7.25 12.00 4.94
CA ASP A 40 -8.31 12.97 5.20
C ASP A 40 -7.81 14.09 6.13
N ASP A 41 -6.96 13.75 7.09
CA ASP A 41 -6.34 14.71 8.01
C ASP A 41 -5.18 15.52 7.38
N PRO A 42 -5.33 16.86 7.25
CA PRO A 42 -4.28 17.72 6.71
C PRO A 42 -3.03 17.77 7.58
N ASP A 43 -3.19 17.71 8.92
CA ASP A 43 -2.07 17.68 9.87
C ASP A 43 -1.21 16.43 9.68
N ILE A 44 -1.83 15.25 9.53
CA ILE A 44 -1.11 13.99 9.27
C ILE A 44 -0.40 14.07 7.93
N ALA A 45 -1.07 14.58 6.89
CA ALA A 45 -0.47 14.73 5.57
C ALA A 45 0.74 15.66 5.60
N GLN A 46 0.67 16.76 6.36
CA GLN A 46 1.76 17.70 6.54
C GLN A 46 2.89 17.12 7.39
N GLU A 47 2.60 16.37 8.44
CA GLU A 47 3.60 15.64 9.23
C GLU A 47 4.34 14.62 8.36
N MET A 48 3.62 13.83 7.56
CA MET A 48 4.20 12.90 6.60
C MET A 48 5.06 13.62 5.55
N ALA A 49 4.61 14.76 5.02
CA ALA A 49 5.41 15.56 4.10
C ALA A 49 6.70 16.08 4.75
N ASN A 50 6.64 16.56 6.01
CA ASN A 50 7.80 17.00 6.78
C ASN A 50 8.75 15.84 7.10
N ASP A 51 8.22 14.65 7.34
CA ASP A 51 8.97 13.43 7.61
C ASP A 51 9.69 12.88 6.35
N GLY A 52 9.34 13.42 5.18
CA GLY A 52 9.96 13.15 3.88
C GLY A 52 9.14 12.20 2.99
N TRP A 53 7.90 11.88 3.35
CA TRP A 53 7.07 10.97 2.56
C TRP A 53 6.58 11.63 1.25
N PRO A 54 6.39 10.84 0.18
CA PRO A 54 5.88 11.34 -1.10
C PRO A 54 4.36 11.58 -1.05
N VAL A 55 3.95 12.56 -0.23
CA VAL A 55 2.56 13.03 -0.15
C VAL A 55 2.34 14.10 -1.22
N ARG A 56 1.25 13.95 -1.99
CA ARG A 56 0.85 14.88 -3.02
C ARG A 56 -0.47 15.54 -2.62
N THR A 57 -0.45 16.87 -2.54
CA THR A 57 -1.65 17.67 -2.29
C THR A 57 -2.29 18.02 -3.62
N ILE A 58 -3.57 17.66 -3.78
CA ILE A 58 -4.39 18.06 -4.90
C ILE A 58 -5.32 19.16 -4.40
N ILE A 59 -5.08 20.37 -4.86
CA ILE A 59 -5.94 21.51 -4.59
C ILE A 59 -7.08 21.45 -5.61
N PRO A 60 -8.34 21.24 -5.19
CA PRO A 60 -9.48 21.28 -6.10
C PRO A 60 -9.64 22.68 -6.70
N ASP A 61 -10.20 22.74 -7.92
CA ASP A 61 -10.41 24.01 -8.64
C ASP A 61 -11.48 24.88 -7.95
N ASP A 62 -12.48 24.24 -7.34
CA ASP A 62 -13.51 24.92 -6.56
C ASP A 62 -12.97 25.27 -5.15
N PRO A 63 -13.06 26.54 -4.73
CA PRO A 63 -12.56 27.01 -3.43
C PRO A 63 -13.40 26.54 -2.23
N ASN A 64 -14.53 25.88 -2.46
CA ASN A 64 -15.37 25.29 -1.41
C ASN A 64 -14.95 23.87 -1.02
N TYR A 65 -14.02 23.24 -1.74
CA TYR A 65 -13.56 21.89 -1.43
C TYR A 65 -12.22 21.92 -0.72
N ASP A 66 -12.11 21.09 0.32
CA ASP A 66 -10.85 20.89 1.02
C ASP A 66 -9.79 20.22 0.13
N PRO A 67 -8.51 20.58 0.30
CA PRO A 67 -7.40 19.95 -0.41
C PRO A 67 -7.38 18.44 -0.14
N ILE A 68 -7.19 17.66 -1.21
CA ILE A 68 -7.09 16.20 -1.12
C ILE A 68 -5.62 15.84 -0.97
N TYR A 69 -5.25 15.27 0.17
CA TYR A 69 -3.92 14.72 0.38
C TYR A 69 -3.92 13.26 -0.03
N GLN A 70 -2.96 12.88 -0.86
CA GLN A 70 -2.81 11.50 -1.28
C GLN A 70 -1.36 11.05 -1.31
N MET A 71 -1.12 9.80 -0.94
CA MET A 71 0.19 9.18 -0.97
C MET A 71 0.18 7.98 -1.91
N ARG A 72 1.15 7.93 -2.82
CA ARG A 72 1.34 6.78 -3.72
C ARG A 72 2.32 5.80 -3.10
N VAL A 73 1.90 4.55 -3.04
CA VAL A 73 2.68 3.45 -2.48
C VAL A 73 2.90 2.42 -3.58
N ALA A 74 4.15 2.14 -3.90
CA ALA A 74 4.51 1.15 -4.89
C ALA A 74 4.58 -0.25 -4.26
N ILE A 75 4.10 -1.25 -4.98
CA ILE A 75 4.20 -2.67 -4.60
C ILE A 75 5.18 -3.30 -5.57
N SER A 76 6.31 -3.79 -5.07
CA SER A 76 7.30 -4.50 -5.88
C SER A 76 7.70 -5.79 -5.19
N TYR A 77 7.66 -6.88 -5.94
CA TYR A 77 8.20 -8.20 -5.55
C TYR A 77 9.61 -8.43 -6.10
N ARG A 78 10.14 -7.45 -6.83
CA ARG A 78 11.45 -7.52 -7.48
C ARG A 78 12.33 -6.36 -7.02
N ASP A 79 13.64 -6.61 -6.94
CA ASP A 79 14.64 -5.55 -6.72
C ASP A 79 14.89 -4.76 -8.02
N ARG A 80 15.76 -3.74 -7.96
CA ARG A 80 16.11 -2.84 -9.06
C ARG A 80 16.66 -3.60 -10.27
N GLU A 81 17.33 -4.72 -10.03
CA GLU A 81 17.88 -5.60 -11.08
C GLU A 81 16.84 -6.59 -11.66
N GLY A 82 15.60 -6.58 -11.16
CA GLY A 82 14.52 -7.45 -11.64
C GLY A 82 14.49 -8.85 -11.02
N HIS A 83 15.43 -9.15 -10.12
CA HIS A 83 15.42 -10.37 -9.31
C HIS A 83 14.26 -10.35 -8.32
N LEU A 84 13.57 -11.49 -8.18
CA LEU A 84 12.57 -11.68 -7.13
C LEU A 84 13.25 -11.57 -5.76
N PHE A 85 12.58 -10.94 -4.81
CA PHE A 85 13.05 -10.92 -3.42
C PHE A 85 13.04 -12.34 -2.85
N ASP A 86 14.03 -12.64 -2.02
CA ASP A 86 14.05 -13.88 -1.24
C ASP A 86 12.90 -13.87 -0.21
N GLU A 87 12.44 -15.05 0.21
CA GLU A 87 11.39 -15.20 1.22
C GLU A 87 11.77 -14.53 2.57
N ASN A 88 13.07 -14.45 2.88
CA ASN A 88 13.58 -13.79 4.08
C ASN A 88 13.88 -12.30 3.89
N ASP A 89 13.70 -11.76 2.68
CA ASP A 89 13.99 -10.35 2.43
C ASP A 89 12.90 -9.48 3.08
N THR A 90 13.33 -8.55 3.94
CA THR A 90 12.43 -7.55 4.55
C THR A 90 11.76 -6.65 3.49
N ARG A 91 12.19 -6.75 2.22
CA ARG A 91 11.63 -6.08 1.06
C ARG A 91 10.55 -6.84 0.33
N LEU A 92 10.31 -8.10 0.65
CA LEU A 92 9.15 -8.80 0.14
C LEU A 92 7.87 -8.19 0.76
N PRO A 93 6.91 -7.73 -0.04
CA PRO A 93 5.64 -7.26 0.48
C PRO A 93 4.75 -8.44 0.85
N HIS A 94 4.30 -8.50 2.10
CA HIS A 94 3.32 -9.50 2.55
C HIS A 94 1.92 -8.91 2.49
N ILE A 95 1.04 -9.49 1.68
CA ILE A 95 -0.35 -9.07 1.59
C ILE A 95 -1.23 -10.18 2.13
N TYR A 96 -2.10 -9.82 3.05
CA TYR A 96 -3.08 -10.69 3.66
C TYR A 96 -4.47 -10.17 3.35
N MET A 97 -5.33 -11.07 2.90
CA MET A 97 -6.77 -10.86 2.80
C MET A 97 -7.41 -11.50 4.02
N CYS A 98 -7.98 -10.68 4.89
CA CYS A 98 -8.74 -11.11 6.05
C CYS A 98 -10.23 -11.19 5.67
N THR A 99 -10.80 -12.37 5.84
CA THR A 99 -12.25 -12.59 5.80
C THR A 99 -12.76 -12.79 7.23
N ARG A 100 -14.07 -12.91 7.47
CA ARG A 100 -14.62 -13.16 8.82
C ARG A 100 -14.10 -14.46 9.42
N LYS A 101 -13.85 -15.47 8.58
CA LYS A 101 -13.48 -16.82 9.03
C LYS A 101 -11.97 -17.10 8.94
N ARG A 102 -11.23 -16.52 7.97
CA ARG A 102 -9.81 -16.86 7.72
C ARG A 102 -8.98 -15.69 7.19
N GLN A 103 -7.66 -15.80 7.37
CA GLN A 103 -6.67 -14.94 6.71
C GLN A 103 -5.98 -15.72 5.57
N HIS A 104 -5.92 -15.12 4.39
CA HIS A 104 -5.29 -15.68 3.19
C HIS A 104 -4.12 -14.81 2.78
N GLU A 105 -2.91 -15.36 2.75
CA GLU A 105 -1.76 -14.66 2.17
C GLU A 105 -1.88 -14.65 0.64
N LEU A 106 -1.77 -13.46 0.05
CA LEU A 106 -1.84 -13.25 -1.39
C LEU A 106 -0.44 -13.01 -1.96
N ASN A 107 -0.11 -13.83 -2.96
CA ASN A 107 1.08 -13.73 -3.77
C ASN A 107 0.88 -12.80 -4.98
N GLU A 108 1.96 -12.56 -5.72
CA GLU A 108 2.01 -11.72 -6.93
C GLU A 108 0.87 -12.01 -7.94
N ASP A 109 0.50 -13.28 -8.10
CA ASP A 109 -0.55 -13.73 -9.02
C ASP A 109 -1.96 -13.50 -8.45
N THR A 110 -2.13 -13.75 -7.16
CA THR A 110 -3.44 -13.70 -6.49
C THR A 110 -3.83 -12.31 -6.00
N ILE A 111 -2.88 -11.39 -5.83
CA ILE A 111 -3.13 -10.02 -5.33
C ILE A 111 -4.09 -9.24 -6.26
N ALA A 112 -4.15 -9.60 -7.54
CA ALA A 112 -5.08 -9.03 -8.51
C ALA A 112 -6.56 -9.19 -8.10
N ARG A 113 -6.87 -10.20 -7.27
CA ARG A 113 -8.23 -10.43 -6.76
C ARG A 113 -8.74 -9.27 -5.89
N LEU A 114 -7.84 -8.59 -5.16
CA LEU A 114 -8.19 -7.44 -4.33
C LEU A 114 -8.68 -6.22 -5.13
N ASP A 115 -8.38 -6.17 -6.43
CA ASP A 115 -8.84 -5.10 -7.31
C ASP A 115 -10.37 -5.11 -7.47
N ARG A 116 -10.93 -6.32 -7.54
CA ARG A 116 -12.36 -6.58 -7.71
C ARG A 116 -13.11 -6.81 -6.41
N ALA A 117 -12.40 -7.05 -5.30
CA ALA A 117 -13.00 -7.31 -3.99
C ALA A 117 -13.50 -6.00 -3.34
N GLU A 118 -14.57 -6.11 -2.55
CA GLU A 118 -15.05 -5.01 -1.72
C GLU A 118 -14.28 -4.99 -0.40
N LEU A 119 -13.51 -3.92 -0.18
CA LEU A 119 -12.65 -3.76 0.99
C LEU A 119 -13.40 -2.91 2.01
N ASP A 120 -13.67 -3.47 3.19
CA ASP A 120 -14.26 -2.76 4.31
C ASP A 120 -13.19 -1.95 5.05
N LYS A 121 -12.11 -2.63 5.43
CA LYS A 121 -11.01 -2.04 6.19
C LYS A 121 -9.66 -2.42 5.60
N VAL A 122 -8.75 -1.46 5.49
CA VAL A 122 -7.40 -1.72 4.99
C VAL A 122 -6.37 -1.20 5.97
N ASP A 123 -5.63 -2.10 6.60
CA ASP A 123 -4.47 -1.76 7.42
C ASP A 123 -3.20 -2.09 6.63
N LEU A 124 -2.27 -1.15 6.52
CA LEU A 124 -1.08 -1.34 5.73
C LEU A 124 0.13 -0.70 6.38
N THR A 125 1.28 -1.33 6.17
CA THR A 125 2.58 -0.81 6.60
C THR A 125 3.38 -0.46 5.36
N VAL A 126 3.75 0.81 5.26
CA VAL A 126 4.62 1.31 4.19
C VAL A 126 5.98 1.65 4.75
N ARG A 127 6.96 1.62 3.86
CA ARG A 127 8.35 1.89 4.15
C ARG A 127 8.89 2.92 3.16
N ALA A 128 9.59 3.91 3.69
CA ALA A 128 10.28 4.90 2.90
C ALA A 128 11.60 4.31 2.41
N ARG A 129 11.84 4.32 1.09
CA ARG A 129 13.12 3.95 0.49
C ARG A 129 13.62 5.12 -0.36
N TRP A 130 14.90 5.41 -0.22
CA TRP A 130 15.59 6.33 -1.12
C TRP A 130 15.59 5.75 -2.55
N TRP A 131 15.14 6.56 -3.48
CA TRP A 131 15.02 6.26 -4.88
C TRP A 131 15.66 7.40 -5.67
N GLU A 132 16.69 7.06 -6.44
CA GLU A 132 17.36 8.00 -7.33
C GLU A 132 16.62 8.02 -8.67
N ASN A 133 16.19 9.21 -9.09
CA ASN A 133 15.73 9.49 -10.44
C ASN A 133 16.72 10.45 -11.12
N GLU A 134 16.45 10.78 -12.38
CA GLU A 134 17.23 11.75 -13.16
C GLU A 134 17.30 13.14 -12.48
N ASP A 135 16.29 13.49 -11.68
CA ASP A 135 16.20 14.73 -10.88
C ASP A 135 16.91 14.67 -9.51
N GLY A 136 17.50 13.52 -9.13
CA GLY A 136 18.21 13.33 -7.87
C GLY A 136 17.58 12.31 -6.92
N TRP A 137 17.90 12.44 -5.63
CA TRP A 137 17.45 11.52 -4.58
C TRP A 137 16.08 11.90 -4.05
N HIS A 138 15.11 11.00 -4.17
CA HIS A 138 13.75 11.16 -3.66
C HIS A 138 13.39 10.01 -2.73
N ILE A 139 12.40 10.22 -1.86
CA ILE A 139 11.86 9.15 -1.04
C ILE A 139 10.64 8.56 -1.77
N LYS A 140 10.68 7.25 -2.00
CA LYS A 140 9.58 6.47 -2.57
C LYS A 140 9.00 5.54 -1.50
N ALA A 141 7.68 5.58 -1.34
CA ALA A 141 6.98 4.69 -0.43
C ALA A 141 6.78 3.32 -1.10
N PHE A 142 7.27 2.28 -0.45
CA PHE A 142 7.02 0.90 -0.84
C PHE A 142 6.10 0.23 0.18
N LEU A 143 5.26 -0.68 -0.29
CA LEU A 143 4.48 -1.53 0.59
C LEU A 143 5.43 -2.51 1.30
N SER A 144 5.19 -2.74 2.59
CA SER A 144 5.85 -3.79 3.37
C SER A 144 4.85 -4.83 3.81
N ARG A 145 3.71 -4.41 4.37
CA ARG A 145 2.61 -5.31 4.74
C ARG A 145 1.27 -4.69 4.39
N LEU A 146 0.30 -5.51 4.01
CA LEU A 146 -1.08 -5.09 3.80
C LEU A 146 -2.02 -6.14 4.38
N TYR A 147 -3.04 -5.68 5.09
CA TYR A 147 -4.13 -6.45 5.64
C TYR A 147 -5.42 -5.83 5.11
N ALA A 148 -6.00 -6.48 4.13
CA ALA A 148 -7.26 -6.07 3.50
C ALA A 148 -8.38 -6.92 4.10
N THR A 149 -9.29 -6.29 4.84
CA THR A 149 -10.51 -6.90 5.35
C THR A 149 -11.61 -6.75 4.31
N ILE A 150 -12.15 -7.86 3.83
CA ILE A 150 -13.28 -7.86 2.90
C ILE A 150 -14.60 -8.07 3.65
N CYS A 151 -15.67 -7.41 3.19
CA CYS A 151 -17.01 -7.63 3.72
C CYS A 151 -17.60 -8.86 3.03
N GLU A 152 -17.74 -9.98 3.74
CA GLU A 152 -18.51 -11.13 3.28
C GLU A 152 -20.00 -10.86 3.54
N ASP A 153 -20.76 -10.65 2.47
CA ASP A 153 -22.23 -10.58 2.49
C ASP A 153 -22.81 -11.93 2.97
N ASP A 154 -24.01 -11.94 3.58
CA ASP A 154 -24.60 -13.12 4.26
C ASP A 154 -24.71 -14.35 3.32
N LEU A 155 -24.83 -14.14 2.00
CA LEU A 155 -24.84 -15.19 0.98
C LEU A 155 -23.48 -15.89 0.80
N ASP A 156 -22.36 -15.17 0.91
CA ASP A 156 -21.02 -15.75 0.72
C ASP A 156 -20.63 -16.66 1.89
N ALA A 157 -21.10 -16.33 3.10
CA ALA A 157 -20.96 -17.16 4.28
C ALA A 157 -21.71 -18.50 4.18
N GLU A 158 -22.88 -18.51 3.52
CA GLU A 158 -23.72 -19.70 3.30
C GLU A 158 -23.13 -20.65 2.23
N TYR A 159 -22.39 -20.12 1.25
CA TYR A 159 -21.67 -20.90 0.23
C TYR A 159 -20.25 -21.32 0.65
N ALA A 160 -19.53 -20.50 1.43
CA ALA A 160 -18.22 -20.87 1.99
C ALA A 160 -18.30 -22.05 2.99
N GLU A 161 -19.47 -22.24 3.61
CA GLU A 161 -19.77 -23.40 4.46
C GLU A 161 -20.12 -24.66 3.65
N GLN A 162 -20.53 -24.53 2.38
CA GLN A 162 -20.83 -25.65 1.48
C GLN A 162 -19.62 -26.17 0.68
N GLU A 163 -18.58 -25.36 0.47
CA GLU A 163 -17.39 -25.75 -0.32
C GLU A 163 -16.36 -26.59 0.48
N TYR A 164 -16.61 -26.84 1.77
CA TYR A 164 -15.91 -27.85 2.57
C TYR A 164 -16.86 -29.02 2.91
N PRO A 165 -17.12 -29.97 2.00
CA PRO A 165 -17.38 -31.31 2.47
C PRO A 165 -16.11 -31.80 3.17
N GLU A 166 -16.19 -32.02 4.49
CA GLU A 166 -15.22 -32.84 5.22
C GLU A 166 -15.04 -34.17 4.46
N GLU A 167 -13.86 -34.41 3.91
CA GLU A 167 -13.34 -35.77 3.68
C GLU A 167 -12.17 -36.03 4.64
#